data_AF-A0A9P7JVP6-F1
#
_entry.id   AF-A0A9P7JVP6-F1
#
_cell.length_a   1.000
_cell.length_b   1.000
_cell.length_c   1.000
_cell.angle_alpha   90.00
_cell.angle_beta   90.00
_cell.angle_gamma   90.00
#
_symmetry.space_group_name_H-M   'P 1'
#
loop_
_entity.id
_entity.type
_entity.pdbx_description
1 polymer ?
#
loop_
_entity_poly.entity_id
_entity_poly.type
_entity_poly.pdbx_seq_one_letter_code
_entity_poly.pdbx_strand_id
1 'polypeptide(L)'
;MPPFSVPVYDPPPYALSGLSFSQLPMHTQRYLQFIAKLVPPDVPGADSISDERSIISMALFRSLIGNDMALVRQRDNAIAMARKLRRDIPSQETTQWHWEQEAMRIQFVVHTLLPERELIFNEFMIKFDALVWLDQRRWENRTSECWQRYRDALLEPILDRTSTQLTWIAQGMNMHVINGYTYRAPSLPYSPLGSSRASRARSRRSAARGPESREDRHRGC
;
A
#
# COMPACT_ATOMS: atom_id res chain seq x y z
N MET A 1 18.73 -7.01 -20.55
CA MET A 1 18.33 -6.55 -19.20
C MET A 1 16.94 -7.07 -18.93
N PRO A 2 16.73 -7.85 -17.85
CA PRO A 2 15.39 -8.25 -17.48
C PRO A 2 14.54 -7.00 -17.18
N PRO A 3 13.23 -7.02 -17.50
CA PRO A 3 12.34 -5.94 -17.14
C PRO A 3 12.30 -5.77 -15.62
N PHE A 4 12.22 -4.52 -15.16
CA PHE A 4 11.95 -4.20 -13.76
C PHE A 4 10.58 -4.78 -13.38
N SER A 5 10.58 -5.81 -12.54
CA SER A 5 9.38 -6.25 -11.84
C SER A 5 9.15 -5.33 -10.65
N VAL A 6 7.94 -4.79 -10.53
CA VAL A 6 7.53 -4.07 -9.33
C VAL A 6 7.76 -5.00 -8.13
N PRO A 7 8.50 -4.57 -7.10
CA PRO A 7 8.67 -5.37 -5.90
C PRO A 7 7.29 -5.56 -5.24
N VAL A 8 6.81 -6.80 -5.27
CA VAL A 8 5.56 -7.21 -4.61
C VAL A 8 5.91 -7.59 -3.18
N TYR A 9 5.20 -7.01 -2.22
CA TYR A 9 5.30 -7.41 -0.84
C TYR A 9 4.45 -8.67 -0.62
N ASP A 10 5.04 -9.71 -0.08
CA ASP A 10 4.36 -10.96 0.26
C ASP A 10 4.10 -10.99 1.78
N PRO A 11 2.86 -10.77 2.23
CA PRO A 11 2.55 -10.68 3.65
C PRO A 11 2.68 -12.05 4.33
N PRO A 12 3.24 -12.13 5.55
CA PRO A 12 3.35 -13.38 6.28
C PRO A 12 1.96 -13.93 6.66
N PRO A 13 1.83 -15.24 6.93
CA PRO A 13 0.60 -15.83 7.42
C PRO A 13 0.09 -15.15 8.69
N TYR A 14 -1.23 -15.07 8.82
CA TYR A 14 -1.91 -14.45 9.93
C TYR A 14 -1.79 -15.30 11.20
N ALA A 15 -1.11 -14.77 12.20
CA ALA A 15 -0.74 -15.52 13.41
C ALA A 15 -1.52 -15.12 14.68
N LEU A 16 -2.41 -14.12 14.62
CA LEU A 16 -3.06 -13.59 15.82
C LEU A 16 -4.39 -14.28 16.16
N SER A 17 -4.89 -15.16 15.30
CA SER A 17 -6.17 -15.83 15.53
C SER A 17 -6.15 -16.69 16.80
N GLY A 18 -7.21 -16.57 17.61
CA GLY A 18 -7.38 -17.32 18.86
C GLY A 18 -6.54 -16.83 20.04
N LEU A 19 -5.67 -15.82 19.86
CA LEU A 19 -4.89 -15.25 20.96
C LEU A 19 -5.74 -14.33 21.83
N SER A 20 -5.55 -14.42 23.15
CA SER A 20 -6.01 -13.38 24.09
C SER A 20 -5.11 -12.14 24.02
N PHE A 21 -5.59 -11.02 24.56
CA PHE A 21 -4.85 -9.76 24.50
C PHE A 21 -3.42 -9.86 25.06
N SER A 22 -3.24 -10.56 26.20
CA SER A 22 -1.93 -10.74 26.84
C SER A 22 -0.98 -11.67 26.07
N GLN A 23 -1.50 -12.47 25.14
CA GLN A 23 -0.73 -13.37 24.28
C GLN A 23 -0.30 -12.72 22.96
N LEU A 24 -0.81 -11.52 22.64
CA LEU A 24 -0.42 -10.80 21.43
C LEU A 24 1.07 -10.40 21.49
N PRO A 25 1.76 -10.27 20.34
CA PRO A 25 3.10 -9.69 20.30
C PRO A 25 3.15 -8.30 20.95
N MET A 26 4.26 -7.96 21.61
CA MET A 26 4.41 -6.69 22.36
C MET A 26 4.06 -5.47 21.51
N HIS A 27 4.51 -5.42 20.25
CA HIS A 27 4.24 -4.30 19.35
C HIS A 27 2.74 -4.15 19.03
N THR A 28 2.03 -5.27 18.86
CA THR A 28 0.57 -5.32 18.67
C THR A 28 -0.14 -4.79 19.92
N GLN A 29 0.22 -5.27 21.11
CA GLN A 29 -0.36 -4.78 22.37
C GLN A 29 -0.15 -3.28 22.54
N ARG A 30 1.09 -2.81 22.32
CA ARG A 30 1.47 -1.40 22.46
C ARG A 30 0.70 -0.51 21.48
N TYR A 31 0.54 -0.96 20.24
CA TYR A 31 -0.25 -0.23 19.25
C TYR A 31 -1.70 -0.09 19.69
N LEU A 32 -2.36 -1.19 20.07
CA LEU A 32 -3.74 -1.18 20.51
C LEU A 32 -3.96 -0.31 21.78
N GLN A 33 -3.06 -0.41 22.75
CA GLN A 33 -3.17 0.33 24.02
C GLN A 33 -2.89 1.81 23.90
N PHE A 34 -1.75 2.18 23.31
CA PHE A 34 -1.23 3.53 23.45
C PHE A 34 -1.41 4.38 22.21
N ILE A 35 -1.46 3.75 21.02
CA ILE A 35 -1.51 4.47 19.74
C ILE A 35 -2.97 4.57 19.27
N ALA A 36 -3.58 3.42 18.99
CA ALA A 36 -4.97 3.36 18.53
C ALA A 36 -5.97 3.60 19.66
N LYS A 37 -5.57 3.34 20.92
CA LYS A 37 -6.44 3.40 22.11
C LYS A 37 -7.70 2.54 21.96
N LEU A 38 -7.54 1.39 21.31
CA LEU A 38 -8.58 0.39 21.07
C LEU A 38 -8.30 -0.82 21.97
N VAL A 39 -8.66 -0.70 23.25
CA VAL A 39 -8.43 -1.77 24.25
C VAL A 39 -9.78 -2.34 24.70
N PRO A 40 -9.94 -3.67 24.70
CA PRO A 40 -11.10 -4.31 25.31
C PRO A 40 -11.21 -4.05 26.83
N PRO A 41 -12.41 -3.97 27.42
CA PRO A 41 -13.73 -4.22 26.80
C PRO A 41 -14.31 -3.04 26.02
N ASP A 42 -13.75 -1.84 26.18
CA ASP A 42 -14.29 -0.58 25.64
C ASP A 42 -13.90 -0.33 24.19
N VAL A 43 -13.86 -1.38 23.35
CA VAL A 43 -13.54 -1.22 21.93
C VAL A 43 -14.66 -0.40 21.29
N PRO A 44 -14.40 0.82 20.79
CA PRO A 44 -15.41 1.59 20.09
C PRO A 44 -15.86 0.83 18.84
N GLY A 45 -17.09 1.10 18.38
CA GLY A 45 -17.81 0.27 17.41
C GLY A 45 -17.09 0.00 16.07
N ALA A 46 -17.75 -0.76 15.18
CA ALA A 46 -17.23 -1.17 13.86
C ALA A 46 -16.52 -0.06 13.09
N ASP A 47 -17.11 1.12 13.17
CA ASP A 47 -16.70 2.31 12.43
C ASP A 47 -15.31 2.76 12.88
N SER A 48 -14.98 2.66 14.18
CA SER A 48 -13.67 3.07 14.70
C SER A 48 -12.52 2.16 14.25
N ILE A 49 -12.77 0.85 14.13
CA ILE A 49 -11.76 -0.08 13.59
C ILE A 49 -11.55 0.19 12.10
N SER A 50 -12.63 0.46 11.37
CA SER A 50 -12.58 0.80 9.94
C SER A 50 -11.87 2.14 9.68
N ASP A 51 -12.13 3.14 10.51
CA ASP A 51 -11.49 4.45 10.44
C ASP A 51 -10.00 4.33 10.73
N GLU A 52 -9.61 3.59 11.77
CA GLU A 52 -8.21 3.37 12.11
C GLU A 52 -7.48 2.58 11.00
N ARG A 53 -8.12 1.57 10.38
CA ARG A 53 -7.58 0.90 9.19
C ARG A 53 -7.31 1.89 8.05
N SER A 54 -8.22 2.82 7.83
CA SER A 54 -8.07 3.86 6.80
C SER A 54 -6.91 4.80 7.12
N ILE A 55 -6.75 5.19 8.39
CA ILE A 55 -5.65 6.03 8.88
C ILE A 55 -4.30 5.34 8.65
N ILE A 56 -4.12 4.09 9.08
CA ILE A 56 -2.85 3.39 8.92
C ILE A 56 -2.53 3.09 7.45
N SER A 57 -3.55 2.87 6.60
CA SER A 57 -3.37 2.70 5.16
C SER A 57 -2.87 4.00 4.52
N MET A 58 -3.44 5.14 4.91
CA MET A 58 -2.96 6.45 4.43
C MET A 58 -1.55 6.75 4.93
N ALA A 59 -1.21 6.36 6.16
CA ALA A 59 0.14 6.48 6.69
C ALA A 59 1.15 5.64 5.90
N LEU A 60 0.80 4.38 5.57
CA LEU A 60 1.61 3.50 4.71
C LEU A 60 1.92 4.19 3.38
N PHE A 61 0.90 4.68 2.66
CA PHE A 61 1.12 5.33 1.37
C PHE A 61 2.05 6.53 1.47
N ARG A 62 1.91 7.35 2.53
CA ARG A 62 2.78 8.50 2.76
C ARG A 62 4.23 8.10 3.02
N SER A 63 4.44 7.08 3.85
CA SER A 63 5.77 6.56 4.17
C SER A 63 6.48 5.98 2.94
N LEU A 64 5.74 5.37 2.02
CA LEU A 64 6.31 4.78 0.80
C LEU A 64 6.73 5.80 -0.26
N ILE A 65 6.17 7.02 -0.30
CA ILE A 65 6.42 7.99 -1.39
C ILE A 65 7.91 8.23 -1.64
N GLY A 66 8.69 8.50 -0.59
CA GLY A 66 10.11 8.82 -0.72
C GLY A 66 10.91 7.65 -1.28
N ASN A 67 10.63 6.46 -0.76
CA ASN A 67 11.25 5.20 -1.16
C ASN A 67 10.87 4.82 -2.61
N ASP A 68 9.58 4.91 -2.97
CA ASP A 68 9.07 4.69 -4.34
C ASP A 68 9.77 5.59 -5.35
N MET A 69 9.85 6.89 -5.05
CA MET A 69 10.53 7.86 -5.92
C MET A 69 12.02 7.53 -6.07
N ALA A 70 12.69 7.06 -5.02
CA ALA A 70 14.09 6.67 -5.09
C ALA A 70 14.27 5.42 -5.97
N LEU A 71 13.42 4.41 -5.84
CA LEU A 71 13.43 3.21 -6.68
C LEU A 71 13.26 3.55 -8.16
N VAL A 72 12.28 4.40 -8.48
CA VAL A 72 12.04 4.86 -9.86
C VAL A 72 13.26 5.62 -10.41
N ARG A 73 13.86 6.53 -9.63
CA ARG A 73 15.09 7.23 -10.06
C ARG A 73 16.22 6.26 -10.39
N GLN A 74 16.43 5.23 -9.57
CA GLN A 74 17.48 4.25 -9.85
C GLN A 74 17.20 3.44 -11.11
N ARG A 75 15.94 3.14 -11.41
CA ARG A 75 15.54 2.52 -12.68
C ARG A 75 15.86 3.43 -13.86
N ASP A 76 15.46 4.70 -13.81
CA ASP A 76 15.66 5.64 -14.90
C ASP A 76 17.15 5.88 -15.16
N ASN A 77 17.98 5.94 -14.10
CA ASN A 77 19.44 5.97 -14.21
C ASN A 77 19.97 4.73 -14.95
N ALA A 78 19.49 3.52 -14.60
CA ALA A 78 19.90 2.28 -15.28
C ALA A 78 19.54 2.29 -16.77
N ILE A 79 18.33 2.76 -17.12
CA ILE A 79 17.88 2.89 -18.51
C ILE A 79 18.76 3.91 -19.27
N ALA A 80 19.07 5.05 -18.66
CA ALA A 80 19.91 6.07 -19.26
C ALA A 80 21.34 5.55 -19.52
N MET A 81 21.94 4.84 -18.56
CA MET A 81 23.24 4.19 -18.72
C MET A 81 23.23 3.15 -19.84
N ALA A 82 22.23 2.27 -19.87
CA ALA A 82 22.09 1.26 -20.92
C ALA A 82 21.91 1.88 -22.33
N ARG A 83 21.23 3.03 -22.43
CA ARG A 83 21.08 3.76 -23.70
C ARG A 83 22.39 4.38 -24.17
N LYS A 84 23.23 4.92 -23.28
CA LYS A 84 24.55 5.48 -23.63
C LYS A 84 25.45 4.39 -24.22
N LEU A 85 25.55 3.25 -23.55
CA LEU A 85 26.34 2.10 -24.02
C LEU A 85 25.89 1.53 -25.38
N ARG A 86 24.63 1.73 -25.77
CA ARG A 86 24.11 1.28 -27.08
C ARG A 86 24.41 2.24 -28.22
N ARG A 87 24.62 3.53 -27.94
CA ARG A 87 24.79 4.56 -28.99
C ARG A 87 26.24 4.70 -29.43
N ASP A 88 27.17 4.53 -28.50
CA ASP A 88 28.59 4.79 -28.73
C ASP A 88 29.39 3.48 -28.72
N ILE A 89 30.50 3.42 -29.46
CA ILE A 89 31.52 2.38 -29.24
C ILE A 89 32.23 2.76 -27.94
N PRO A 90 31.96 2.08 -26.81
CA PRO A 90 32.46 2.54 -25.53
C PRO A 90 33.96 2.25 -25.45
N SER A 91 34.73 3.21 -24.94
CA SER A 91 36.10 2.90 -24.52
C SER A 91 36.09 1.88 -23.37
N GLN A 92 37.23 1.22 -23.15
CA GLN A 92 37.39 0.30 -22.02
C GLN A 92 37.16 1.01 -20.67
N GLU A 93 37.69 2.23 -20.52
CA GLU A 93 37.49 3.06 -19.32
C GLU A 93 36.01 3.42 -19.10
N THR A 94 35.31 3.79 -20.18
CA THR A 94 33.87 4.10 -20.12
C THR A 94 33.05 2.87 -19.70
N THR A 95 33.41 1.70 -20.24
CA THR A 95 32.75 0.43 -19.89
C THR A 95 32.97 0.08 -18.42
N GLN A 96 34.20 0.24 -17.92
CA GLN A 96 34.54 -0.06 -16.53
C GLN A 96 33.83 0.89 -15.55
N TRP A 97 33.85 2.20 -15.82
CA TRP A 97 33.12 3.17 -15.04
C TRP A 97 31.62 2.84 -14.97
N HIS A 98 31.01 2.44 -16.09
CA HIS A 98 29.61 2.02 -16.11
C HIS A 98 29.33 0.80 -15.22
N TRP A 99 30.22 -0.19 -15.18
CA TRP A 99 30.07 -1.35 -14.29
C TRP A 99 30.17 -0.99 -12.82
N GLU A 100 31.09 -0.09 -12.46
CA GLU A 100 31.22 0.39 -11.09
C GLU A 100 29.97 1.17 -10.66
N GLN A 101 29.44 2.06 -11.52
CA GLN A 101 28.20 2.79 -11.23
C GLN A 101 27.00 1.85 -11.10
N GLU A 102 26.89 0.85 -11.98
CA GLU A 102 25.81 -0.13 -11.92
C GLU A 102 25.90 -0.99 -10.66
N ALA A 103 27.11 -1.39 -10.24
CA ALA A 103 27.31 -2.13 -9.00
C ALA A 103 26.92 -1.30 -7.77
N MET A 104 27.35 -0.04 -7.67
CA MET A 104 26.97 0.86 -6.57
C MET A 104 25.45 1.09 -6.54
N ARG A 105 24.83 1.25 -7.71
CA ARG A 105 23.39 1.42 -7.84
C ARG A 105 22.63 0.19 -7.34
N ILE A 106 23.04 -1.01 -7.76
CA ILE A 106 22.43 -2.27 -7.33
C ILE A 106 22.60 -2.43 -5.82
N GLN A 107 23.79 -2.15 -5.28
CA GLN A 107 24.03 -2.19 -3.84
C GLN A 107 23.09 -1.25 -3.08
N PHE A 108 22.91 -0.02 -3.54
CA PHE A 108 21.99 0.93 -2.90
C PHE A 108 20.53 0.46 -2.95
N VAL A 109 20.08 -0.09 -4.08
CA VAL A 109 18.72 -0.64 -4.20
C VAL A 109 18.52 -1.82 -3.24
N VAL A 110 19.44 -2.79 -3.26
CA VAL A 110 19.32 -4.06 -2.53
C VAL A 110 19.54 -3.89 -1.02
N HIS A 111 20.46 -3.03 -0.61
CA HIS A 111 20.83 -2.90 0.80
C HIS A 111 20.23 -1.68 1.50
N THR A 112 19.55 -0.79 0.77
CA THR A 112 18.92 0.40 1.37
C THR A 112 17.45 0.49 1.00
N LEU A 113 17.12 0.62 -0.28
CA LEU A 113 15.75 0.92 -0.68
C LEU A 113 14.77 -0.23 -0.45
N LEU A 114 15.12 -1.46 -0.84
CA LEU A 114 14.24 -2.62 -0.64
C LEU A 114 14.06 -2.97 0.85
N PRO A 115 15.11 -3.00 1.69
CA PRO A 115 14.95 -3.23 3.12
C PRO A 115 14.12 -2.14 3.81
N GLU A 116 14.33 -0.87 3.47
CA GLU A 116 13.53 0.23 4.03
C GLU A 116 12.05 0.09 3.65
N ARG A 117 11.77 -0.26 2.38
CA ARG A 117 10.42 -0.56 1.93
C ARG A 117 9.78 -1.67 2.75
N GLU A 118 10.52 -2.76 2.95
CA GLU A 118 10.06 -3.93 3.71
C GLU A 118 9.77 -3.56 5.17
N LEU A 119 10.63 -2.75 5.81
CA LEU A 119 10.39 -2.25 7.17
C LEU A 119 9.09 -1.44 7.27
N ILE A 120 8.82 -0.58 6.29
CA ILE A 120 7.58 0.21 6.22
C ILE A 120 6.36 -0.72 6.13
N PHE A 121 6.41 -1.75 5.28
CA PHE A 121 5.33 -2.73 5.18
C PHE A 121 5.18 -3.55 6.46
N ASN A 122 6.26 -4.03 7.06
CA ASN A 122 6.22 -4.81 8.29
C ASN A 122 5.61 -4.02 9.45
N GLU A 123 5.94 -2.73 9.57
CA GLU A 123 5.31 -1.86 10.57
C GLU A 123 3.81 -1.70 10.33
N PHE A 124 3.40 -1.52 9.07
CA PHE A 124 1.99 -1.47 8.69
C PHE A 124 1.28 -2.80 9.02
N MET A 125 1.87 -3.93 8.67
CA MET A 125 1.29 -5.27 8.89
C MET A 125 1.05 -5.55 10.37
N ILE A 126 1.97 -5.16 11.26
CA ILE A 126 1.77 -5.31 12.71
C ILE A 126 0.51 -4.57 13.18
N LYS A 127 0.32 -3.33 12.71
CA LYS A 127 -0.84 -2.49 13.07
C LYS A 127 -2.11 -3.04 12.45
N PHE A 128 -2.06 -3.41 11.18
CA PHE A 128 -3.20 -3.95 10.44
C PHE A 128 -3.70 -5.26 11.05
N ASP A 129 -2.80 -6.19 11.34
CA ASP A 129 -3.14 -7.48 11.93
C ASP A 129 -3.75 -7.32 13.33
N ALA A 130 -3.30 -6.30 14.09
CA ALA A 130 -3.91 -5.92 15.37
C ALA A 130 -5.38 -5.50 15.23
N LEU A 131 -5.70 -4.75 14.17
CA LEU A 131 -7.08 -4.32 13.88
C LEU A 131 -7.95 -5.49 13.39
N VAL A 132 -7.38 -6.39 12.57
CA VAL A 132 -8.06 -7.65 12.20
C VAL A 132 -8.32 -8.51 13.44
N TRP A 133 -7.38 -8.54 14.40
CA TRP A 133 -7.57 -9.25 15.66
C TRP A 133 -8.74 -8.68 16.48
N LEU A 134 -8.92 -7.36 16.50
CA LEU A 134 -10.08 -6.73 17.13
C LEU A 134 -11.40 -7.10 16.46
N ASP A 135 -11.43 -7.20 15.13
CA ASP A 135 -12.62 -7.64 14.40
C ASP A 135 -13.05 -9.06 14.82
N GLN A 136 -12.10 -9.95 15.14
CA GLN A 136 -12.42 -11.31 15.61
C GLN A 136 -13.29 -11.34 16.84
N ARG A 137 -13.09 -10.39 17.75
CA ARG A 137 -13.83 -10.36 19.00
C ARG A 137 -15.33 -10.11 18.82
N ARG A 138 -15.72 -9.64 17.64
CA ARG A 138 -17.12 -9.32 17.32
C ARG A 138 -17.82 -10.52 16.67
N TRP A 139 -17.04 -11.48 16.16
CA TRP A 139 -17.50 -12.54 15.27
C TRP A 139 -17.09 -13.89 15.86
N GLU A 140 -18.05 -14.59 16.46
CA GLU A 140 -17.80 -15.90 17.08
C GLU A 140 -17.65 -17.02 16.04
N ASN A 141 -16.92 -18.09 16.40
CA ASN A 141 -16.87 -19.37 15.69
C ASN A 141 -16.28 -19.37 14.26
N ARG A 142 -15.23 -18.57 14.01
CA ARG A 142 -14.45 -18.61 12.76
C ARG A 142 -13.12 -19.33 12.96
N THR A 143 -12.70 -20.11 11.95
CA THR A 143 -11.40 -20.78 11.95
C THR A 143 -10.26 -19.82 11.60
N SER A 144 -9.02 -20.24 11.85
CA SER A 144 -7.81 -19.53 11.44
C SER A 144 -7.79 -19.24 9.94
N GLU A 145 -8.22 -20.18 9.10
CA GLU A 145 -8.24 -20.00 7.64
C GLU A 145 -9.26 -18.93 7.21
N CYS A 146 -10.40 -18.85 7.90
CA CYS A 146 -11.39 -17.80 7.65
C CYS A 146 -10.81 -16.41 7.95
N TRP A 147 -10.03 -16.28 9.02
CA TRP A 147 -9.38 -15.01 9.37
C TRP A 147 -8.23 -14.65 8.44
N GLN A 148 -7.47 -15.64 7.96
CA GLN A 148 -6.49 -15.43 6.90
C GLN A 148 -7.16 -14.84 5.65
N ARG A 149 -8.24 -15.47 5.16
CA ARG A 149 -8.97 -14.98 3.97
C ARG A 149 -9.56 -13.59 4.17
N TYR A 150 -10.12 -13.34 5.36
CA TYR A 150 -10.68 -12.03 5.70
C TYR A 150 -9.59 -10.95 5.68
N ARG A 151 -8.44 -11.21 6.31
CA ARG A 151 -7.29 -10.31 6.29
C ARG A 151 -6.81 -10.05 4.86
N ASP A 152 -6.63 -11.11 4.08
CA ASP A 152 -6.08 -11.00 2.73
C ASP A 152 -7.02 -10.22 1.81
N ALA A 153 -8.34 -10.43 1.92
CA ALA A 153 -9.34 -9.66 1.18
C ALA A 153 -9.33 -8.16 1.52
N LEU A 154 -8.98 -7.80 2.77
CA LEU A 154 -8.84 -6.40 3.17
C LEU A 154 -7.48 -5.80 2.74
N LEU A 155 -6.43 -6.62 2.67
CA LEU A 155 -5.08 -6.21 2.28
C LEU A 155 -4.92 -6.02 0.77
N GLU A 156 -5.53 -6.89 -0.03
CA GLU A 156 -5.43 -6.90 -1.49
C GLU A 156 -5.57 -5.49 -2.11
N PRO A 157 -6.64 -4.71 -1.85
CA PRO A 157 -6.76 -3.37 -2.45
C PRO A 157 -5.68 -2.39 -2.00
N ILE A 158 -5.08 -2.59 -0.82
CA ILE A 158 -3.99 -1.75 -0.31
C ILE A 158 -2.71 -2.10 -1.06
N LEU A 159 -2.39 -3.40 -1.18
CA LEU A 159 -1.20 -3.88 -1.88
C LEU A 159 -1.25 -3.54 -3.37
N ASP A 160 -2.40 -3.72 -4.02
CA ASP A 160 -2.63 -3.31 -5.41
C ASP A 160 -2.40 -1.82 -5.62
N ARG A 161 -2.89 -1.00 -4.68
CA ARG A 161 -2.70 0.45 -4.74
C ARG A 161 -1.23 0.84 -4.58
N THR A 162 -0.47 0.22 -3.66
CA THR A 162 0.97 0.49 -3.54
C THR A 162 1.73 0.14 -4.82
N SER A 163 1.39 -0.99 -5.45
CA SER A 163 1.99 -1.44 -6.71
C SER A 163 1.64 -0.50 -7.88
N THR A 164 0.39 -0.08 -7.95
CA THR A 164 -0.11 0.88 -8.95
C THR A 164 0.56 2.23 -8.80
N GLN A 165 0.70 2.73 -7.56
CA GLN A 165 1.34 4.01 -7.27
C GLN A 165 2.80 4.04 -7.73
N LEU A 166 3.58 2.98 -7.46
CA LEU A 166 4.95 2.88 -7.96
C LEU A 166 5.01 2.96 -9.49
N THR A 167 4.06 2.30 -10.17
CA THR A 167 3.92 2.33 -11.63
C THR A 167 3.58 3.74 -12.13
N TRP A 168 2.68 4.45 -11.46
CA TRP A 168 2.30 5.82 -11.81
C TRP A 168 3.44 6.81 -11.60
N ILE A 169 4.20 6.70 -10.51
CA ILE A 169 5.40 7.51 -10.27
C ILE A 169 6.40 7.28 -11.42
N ALA A 170 6.58 6.02 -11.83
CA ALA A 170 7.42 5.69 -12.97
C ALA A 170 6.94 6.34 -14.28
N GLN A 171 5.64 6.34 -14.56
CA GLN A 171 5.09 7.00 -15.75
C GLN A 171 5.24 8.53 -15.67
N GLY A 172 4.94 9.14 -14.52
CA GLY A 172 5.04 10.58 -14.31
C GLY A 172 6.47 11.11 -14.45
N MET A 173 7.47 10.40 -13.89
CA MET A 173 8.88 10.76 -14.06
C MET A 173 9.29 10.77 -15.53
N ASN A 174 8.83 9.78 -16.30
CA ASN A 174 9.11 9.71 -17.74
C ASN A 174 8.49 10.89 -18.53
N MET A 175 7.30 11.36 -18.15
CA MET A 175 6.66 12.51 -18.80
C MET A 175 7.37 13.84 -18.49
N HIS A 176 7.88 14.03 -17.27
CA HIS A 176 8.59 15.24 -16.88
C HIS A 176 10.01 15.34 -17.47
N VAL A 177 10.70 14.22 -17.67
CA VAL A 177 12.00 14.17 -18.36
C VAL A 177 11.89 14.64 -19.82
N ILE A 178 10.73 14.48 -20.46
CA ILE A 178 10.48 14.96 -21.84
C ILE A 178 10.21 16.47 -21.88
N ASN A 179 9.73 17.09 -20.79
CA ASN A 179 9.24 18.47 -20.78
C ASN A 179 10.05 19.47 -19.92
N GLY A 180 11.24 19.11 -19.40
CA GLY A 180 12.24 20.09 -18.95
C GLY A 180 11.95 20.93 -17.70
N TYR A 181 10.97 20.59 -16.85
CA TYR A 181 10.69 21.33 -15.61
C TYR A 181 10.92 20.50 -14.33
N THR A 182 11.59 21.12 -13.36
CA THR A 182 11.84 20.64 -12.00
C THR A 182 10.57 20.19 -11.29
N TYR A 183 10.61 19.02 -10.66
CA TYR A 183 9.55 18.45 -9.83
C TYR A 183 8.99 19.47 -8.83
N ARG A 184 7.79 20.01 -9.10
CA ARG A 184 6.90 20.53 -8.05
C ARG A 184 6.07 19.34 -7.57
N ALA A 185 6.17 19.03 -6.28
CA ALA A 185 5.44 17.92 -5.67
C ALA A 185 3.98 17.89 -6.17
N PRO A 186 3.46 16.75 -6.65
CA PRO A 186 2.05 16.65 -7.01
C PRO A 186 1.23 16.99 -5.77
N SER A 187 0.44 18.05 -5.85
CA SER A 187 -0.66 18.27 -4.91
C SER A 187 -1.52 17.01 -4.95
N LEU A 188 -1.51 16.27 -3.85
CA LEU A 188 -2.27 15.04 -3.69
C LEU A 188 -3.74 15.31 -4.05
N PRO A 189 -4.38 14.50 -4.91
CA PRO A 189 -5.80 14.58 -5.09
C PRO A 189 -6.48 14.20 -3.76
N TYR A 190 -7.42 15.06 -3.39
CA TYR A 190 -8.32 14.96 -2.24
C TYR A 190 -8.81 13.52 -2.00
N SER A 191 -8.70 13.05 -0.76
CA SER A 191 -9.32 11.79 -0.32
C SER A 191 -10.84 11.83 -0.53
N PRO A 192 -11.47 10.77 -1.07
CA PRO A 192 -12.91 10.67 -1.14
C PRO A 192 -13.40 9.96 0.12
N LEU A 193 -14.04 10.71 1.05
CA LEU A 193 -14.86 10.28 2.20
C LEU A 193 -14.87 11.50 3.16
N GLY A 194 -15.90 12.30 3.43
CA GLY A 194 -17.28 12.46 3.01
C GLY A 194 -17.88 13.52 3.97
N SER A 195 -18.79 14.40 3.51
CA SER A 195 -19.95 14.93 4.26
C SER A 195 -20.43 16.31 3.75
N SER A 196 -21.62 16.24 3.13
CA SER A 196 -22.69 17.21 2.92
C SER A 196 -22.61 18.63 3.52
N ARG A 197 -22.92 19.63 2.67
CA ARG A 197 -24.07 20.53 2.89
C ARG A 197 -24.47 21.35 1.65
N ALA A 198 -25.73 21.11 1.24
CA ALA A 198 -26.75 22.01 0.69
C ALA A 198 -26.36 23.11 -0.32
N SER A 199 -26.93 22.98 -1.53
CA SER A 199 -27.69 24.07 -2.18
C SER A 199 -28.76 23.46 -3.09
N ARG A 200 -30.02 23.77 -2.80
CA ARG A 200 -31.20 23.46 -3.61
C ARG A 200 -31.14 24.22 -4.95
N ALA A 201 -31.53 23.56 -6.04
CA ALA A 201 -32.44 24.11 -7.05
C ALA A 201 -33.11 22.99 -7.87
N ARG A 202 -34.42 23.14 -8.07
CA ARG A 202 -35.39 22.29 -8.80
C ARG A 202 -34.94 22.06 -10.27
N SER A 203 -35.36 21.03 -11.03
CA SER A 203 -36.76 20.76 -11.42
C SER A 203 -36.85 19.63 -12.47
N ARG A 204 -37.85 18.73 -12.32
CA ARG A 204 -38.62 17.95 -13.35
C ARG A 204 -37.85 16.96 -14.27
N ARG A 205 -38.33 15.78 -14.66
CA ARG A 205 -39.67 15.16 -14.73
C ARG A 205 -39.52 13.63 -14.92
N SER A 206 -40.46 12.87 -14.36
CA SER A 206 -41.14 11.68 -14.94
C SER A 206 -40.43 10.32 -15.15
N ALA A 207 -41.01 9.34 -14.42
CA ALA A 207 -41.61 8.09 -14.93
C ALA A 207 -40.80 6.76 -14.95
N ALA A 208 -41.10 5.94 -13.94
CA ALA A 208 -41.83 4.66 -14.04
C ALA A 208 -41.08 3.30 -14.16
N ARG A 209 -41.55 2.39 -13.28
CA ARG A 209 -41.58 0.90 -13.29
C ARG A 209 -40.38 0.13 -12.72
N GLY A 210 -40.60 -0.50 -11.55
CA GLY A 210 -39.96 -1.78 -11.16
C GLY A 210 -40.79 -2.97 -11.68
N PRO A 211 -40.81 -4.15 -11.01
CA PRO A 211 -39.95 -4.66 -9.93
C PRO A 211 -39.44 -6.10 -10.21
N GLU A 212 -39.04 -6.82 -9.14
CA GLU A 212 -38.72 -8.26 -9.01
C GLU A 212 -37.32 -8.74 -9.44
N SER A 213 -36.66 -9.74 -8.84
CA SER A 213 -36.55 -10.35 -7.50
C SER A 213 -35.80 -11.66 -7.74
N ARG A 214 -34.73 -11.99 -6.98
CA ARG A 214 -34.43 -13.36 -6.50
C ARG A 214 -33.07 -13.47 -5.81
N GLU A 215 -33.17 -13.89 -4.54
CA GLU A 215 -32.48 -14.99 -3.86
C GLU A 215 -31.02 -15.40 -4.16
N ASP A 216 -30.44 -15.84 -3.04
CA ASP A 216 -29.31 -16.75 -2.84
C ASP A 216 -27.88 -16.20 -2.86
N ARG A 217 -27.27 -16.19 -1.67
CA ARG A 217 -25.96 -16.83 -1.49
C ARG A 217 -25.61 -17.20 -0.04
N HIS A 218 -25.47 -18.52 0.14
CA HIS A 218 -24.42 -19.25 0.85
C HIS A 218 -23.65 -18.55 1.98
N ARG A 219 -23.80 -19.16 3.17
CA ARG A 219 -22.80 -19.12 4.25
C ARG A 219 -21.54 -19.83 3.77
N GLY A 220 -20.45 -19.08 3.69
CA GLY A 220 -19.11 -19.58 3.41
C GLY A 220 -18.14 -18.42 3.51
N CYS A 221 -17.68 -18.16 4.73
CA CYS A 221 -16.93 -16.96 5.14
C CYS A 221 -17.72 -15.64 5.07
#